data_AF-A0A8T5IV34-F1
#
_entry.id   AF-A0A8T5IV34-F1
#
_cell.length_a   1.000
_cell.length_b   1.000
_cell.length_c   1.000
_cell.angle_alpha   90.00
_cell.angle_beta   90.00
_cell.angle_gamma   90.00
#
_symmetry.space_group_name_H-M   'P 1'
#
loop_
_entity.id
_entity.type
_entity.pdbx_description
1 polymer ?
#
loop_
_entity_poly.entity_id
_entity_poly.type
_entity_poly.pdbx_seq_one_letter_code
_entity_poly.pdbx_strand_id
1 'polypeptide(L)'
;MFESLSPGVYPAGIMAIMLVFYGAFLVFSYVFMGLALQTVAKKLRYKKSWLAWIPIANLWMLPAFAKMHWWPILTAIIGLVLYLVAMLVSLTSFALGGLGSSTALIIMLAAFMILYVVAIIIFVVFSIVWQWKICERMHRPGWWAILLIIPFFGGFWMYVMWGMLAWGKA
;
A
#
# COMPACT_ATOMS: atom_id res chain seq x y z
N MET A 1 -0.13 -3.58 -43.75
CA MET A 1 -0.65 -2.36 -43.06
C MET A 1 0.25 -1.91 -41.92
N PHE A 2 0.94 -2.82 -41.20
CA PHE A 2 1.94 -2.49 -40.17
C PHE A 2 3.39 -2.40 -40.69
N GLU A 3 3.61 -2.00 -41.95
CA GLU A 3 4.96 -1.80 -42.50
C GLU A 3 5.23 -0.34 -42.86
N SER A 4 4.21 0.53 -42.83
CA SER A 4 4.30 1.93 -43.24
C SER A 4 4.43 2.93 -42.08
N LEU A 5 4.39 2.49 -40.82
CA LEU A 5 4.55 3.39 -39.68
C LEU A 5 6.04 3.56 -39.35
N SER A 6 6.46 4.79 -39.09
CA SER A 6 7.86 5.07 -38.73
C SER A 6 8.25 4.36 -37.43
N PRO A 7 9.54 4.03 -37.20
CA PRO A 7 10.00 3.24 -36.06
C PRO A 7 9.56 3.77 -34.68
N GLY A 8 9.24 5.06 -34.57
CA GLY A 8 8.75 5.69 -33.33
C GLY A 8 7.24 5.58 -33.09
N VAL A 9 6.43 5.21 -34.08
CA VAL A 9 4.96 5.18 -33.96
C VAL A 9 4.47 3.88 -33.30
N TYR A 10 5.11 2.73 -33.55
CA TYR A 10 4.73 1.47 -32.89
C TYR A 10 4.90 1.52 -31.36
N PRO A 11 6.06 1.96 -30.82
CA PRO A 11 6.21 2.07 -29.38
C PRO A 11 5.23 3.08 -28.78
N ALA A 12 4.99 4.20 -29.44
CA ALA A 12 4.07 5.23 -28.98
C ALA A 12 2.61 4.73 -28.92
N GLY A 13 2.15 3.99 -29.94
CA GLY A 13 0.81 3.39 -29.96
C GLY A 13 0.60 2.36 -28.86
N ILE A 14 1.59 1.48 -28.64
CA ILE A 14 1.56 0.49 -27.55
C ILE A 14 1.54 1.20 -26.18
N MET A 15 2.36 2.23 -25.99
CA MET A 15 2.38 3.03 -24.76
C MET A 15 1.03 3.71 -24.49
N ALA A 16 0.39 4.27 -25.51
CA ALA A 16 -0.93 4.91 -25.37
C ALA A 16 -2.00 3.90 -24.92
N ILE A 17 -2.03 2.72 -25.53
CA ILE A 17 -2.95 1.64 -25.15
C ILE A 17 -2.70 1.20 -23.70
N MET A 18 -1.44 0.97 -23.33
CA MET A 18 -1.06 0.60 -21.96
C MET A 18 -1.49 1.65 -20.93
N LEU A 19 -1.34 2.94 -21.25
CA LEU A 19 -1.72 4.04 -20.37
C LEU A 19 -3.23 4.10 -20.16
N VAL A 20 -4.02 3.91 -21.22
CA VAL A 20 -5.50 3.84 -21.12
C VAL A 20 -5.94 2.66 -20.26
N PHE A 21 -5.38 1.47 -20.48
CA PHE A 21 -5.69 0.29 -19.67
C PHE A 21 -5.31 0.47 -18.20
N TYR A 22 -4.12 1.00 -17.93
CA TYR A 22 -3.66 1.27 -16.56
C TYR A 22 -4.53 2.31 -15.87
N GLY A 23 -4.88 3.40 -16.56
CA GLY A 23 -5.80 4.41 -16.05
C GLY A 23 -7.17 3.84 -15.71
N ALA A 24 -7.75 3.04 -16.60
CA ALA A 24 -9.03 2.37 -16.36
C ALA A 24 -8.95 1.41 -15.15
N PHE A 25 -7.86 0.64 -15.04
CA PHE A 25 -7.62 -0.26 -13.91
C PHE A 25 -7.50 0.49 -12.58
N LEU A 26 -6.84 1.65 -12.54
CA LEU A 26 -6.73 2.48 -11.34
C LEU A 26 -8.09 3.02 -10.90
N VAL A 27 -8.88 3.53 -11.84
CA VAL A 27 -10.24 4.02 -11.53
C VAL A 27 -11.11 2.89 -11.00
N PHE A 28 -11.09 1.72 -11.66
CA PHE A 28 -11.78 0.53 -11.19
C PHE A 28 -11.34 0.13 -9.78
N SER A 29 -10.03 0.03 -9.53
CA SER A 29 -9.47 -0.38 -8.24
C SER A 29 -9.84 0.58 -7.12
N TYR A 30 -9.82 1.88 -7.39
CA TYR A 30 -10.23 2.92 -6.45
C TYR A 30 -11.71 2.81 -6.08
N VAL A 31 -12.60 2.75 -7.08
CA VAL A 31 -14.05 2.62 -6.86
C VAL A 31 -14.39 1.31 -6.16
N PHE A 32 -13.78 0.20 -6.58
CA PHE A 32 -13.97 -1.11 -5.98
C PHE A 32 -13.60 -1.09 -4.50
N MET A 33 -12.42 -0.56 -4.13
CA MET A 33 -12.02 -0.52 -2.72
C MET A 33 -12.88 0.41 -1.88
N GLY A 34 -13.27 1.56 -2.42
CA GLY A 34 -14.20 2.47 -1.74
C GLY A 34 -15.51 1.77 -1.39
N LEU A 35 -16.12 1.08 -2.36
CA LEU A 35 -17.37 0.35 -2.16
C LEU A 35 -17.22 -0.86 -1.22
N ALA A 36 -16.18 -1.66 -1.41
CA ALA A 36 -15.93 -2.85 -0.59
C ALA A 36 -15.73 -2.46 0.88
N LEU A 37 -14.84 -1.50 1.14
CA LEU A 37 -14.53 -1.04 2.48
C LEU A 37 -15.72 -0.32 3.13
N GLN A 38 -16.49 0.47 2.37
CA GLN A 38 -17.73 1.10 2.88
C GLN A 38 -18.78 0.05 3.27
N THR A 39 -18.88 -1.05 2.51
CA THR A 39 -19.83 -2.12 2.80
C THR A 39 -19.42 -2.88 4.06
N VAL A 40 -18.13 -3.20 4.20
CA VAL A 40 -17.59 -3.79 5.43
C VAL A 40 -17.79 -2.86 6.63
N ALA A 41 -17.55 -1.55 6.47
CA ALA A 41 -17.78 -0.55 7.51
C ALA A 41 -19.24 -0.57 8.00
N LYS A 42 -20.20 -0.63 7.08
CA LYS A 42 -21.63 -0.73 7.40
C LYS A 42 -21.96 -2.04 8.13
N LYS A 43 -21.43 -3.18 7.67
CA LYS A 43 -21.61 -4.49 8.34
C LYS A 43 -21.04 -4.49 9.76
N LEU A 44 -19.89 -3.84 9.96
CA LEU A 44 -19.26 -3.66 11.27
C LEU A 44 -19.86 -2.52 12.11
N ARG A 45 -20.96 -1.90 11.65
CA ARG A 45 -21.67 -0.78 12.29
C ARG A 45 -20.78 0.43 12.60
N TYR A 46 -19.80 0.72 11.73
CA TYR A 46 -18.92 1.87 11.87
C TYR A 46 -19.62 3.16 11.42
N LYS A 47 -19.80 4.10 12.36
CA LYS A 47 -20.58 5.34 12.14
C LYS A 47 -20.12 6.14 10.91
N LYS A 48 -18.81 6.22 10.66
CA LYS A 48 -18.22 7.01 9.57
C LYS A 48 -17.88 6.14 8.36
N SER A 49 -18.83 5.36 7.87
CA SER A 49 -18.63 4.42 6.76
C SER A 49 -18.18 5.08 5.44
N TRP A 50 -18.54 6.35 5.22
CA TRP A 50 -18.15 7.11 4.02
C TRP A 50 -16.65 7.41 3.93
N LEU A 51 -15.90 7.31 5.05
CA LEU A 51 -14.45 7.52 5.06
C LEU A 51 -13.69 6.53 4.18
N ALA A 52 -14.32 5.42 3.78
CA ALA A 52 -13.76 4.41 2.90
C ALA A 52 -13.29 4.94 1.53
N TRP A 53 -13.83 6.08 1.10
CA TRP A 53 -13.48 6.73 -0.17
C TRP A 53 -12.19 7.57 -0.07
N ILE A 54 -11.70 7.84 1.14
CA ILE A 54 -10.47 8.60 1.37
C ILE A 54 -9.34 7.59 1.61
N PRO A 55 -8.37 7.45 0.68
CA PRO A 55 -7.30 6.45 0.82
C PRO A 55 -6.51 6.57 2.13
N ILE A 56 -6.28 7.79 2.61
CA ILE A 56 -5.57 8.05 3.87
C ILE A 56 -6.41 7.61 5.09
N ALA A 57 -7.73 7.77 5.04
CA ALA A 57 -8.61 7.34 6.12
C ALA A 57 -8.69 5.81 6.21
N ASN A 58 -8.46 5.09 5.10
CA ASN A 58 -8.44 3.62 5.10
C ASN A 58 -7.41 3.07 6.08
N LEU A 59 -6.25 3.72 6.24
CA LEU A 59 -5.23 3.34 7.22
C LEU A 59 -5.73 3.41 8.67
N TRP A 60 -6.58 4.38 8.98
CA TRP A 60 -7.21 4.55 10.30
C TRP A 60 -8.39 3.61 10.52
N MET A 61 -9.07 3.23 9.44
CA MET A 61 -10.25 2.37 9.50
C MET A 61 -9.87 0.92 9.81
N LEU A 62 -8.73 0.42 9.34
CA LEU A 62 -8.27 -0.96 9.60
C LEU A 62 -8.17 -1.29 11.10
N PRO A 63 -7.41 -0.57 11.95
CA PRO A 63 -7.38 -0.83 13.38
C PRO A 63 -8.76 -0.63 14.04
N ALA A 64 -9.55 0.36 13.59
CA ALA A 64 -10.90 0.59 14.10
C ALA A 64 -11.84 -0.60 13.82
N PHE A 65 -11.76 -1.19 12.64
CA PHE A 65 -12.49 -2.40 12.26
C PHE A 65 -11.99 -3.62 13.01
N ALA A 66 -10.69 -3.71 13.28
CA ALA A 66 -10.11 -4.75 14.11
C ALA A 66 -10.41 -4.59 15.61
N LYS A 67 -10.93 -3.43 16.06
CA LYS A 67 -11.00 -3.07 17.50
C LYS A 67 -9.61 -3.11 18.17
N MET A 68 -8.57 -2.73 17.42
CA MET A 68 -7.17 -2.73 17.87
C MET A 68 -6.60 -1.31 17.95
N HIS A 69 -5.46 -1.17 18.64
CA HIS A 69 -4.76 0.11 18.76
C HIS A 69 -4.20 0.59 17.43
N TRP A 70 -4.19 1.92 17.25
CA TRP A 70 -3.77 2.60 16.02
C TRP A 70 -2.26 2.91 15.97
N TRP A 71 -1.52 2.71 17.06
CA TRP A 71 -0.09 3.06 17.16
C TRP A 71 0.82 2.50 16.05
N PRO A 72 0.58 1.32 15.44
CA PRO A 72 1.40 0.85 14.32
C PRO A 72 1.38 1.80 13.11
N ILE A 73 0.36 2.65 12.95
CA ILE A 73 0.37 3.71 11.92
C ILE A 73 1.57 4.66 12.15
N LEU A 74 1.96 4.90 13.40
CA LEU A 74 3.13 5.72 13.73
C LEU A 74 4.44 5.09 13.23
N THR A 75 4.56 3.75 13.21
CA THR A 75 5.78 3.11 12.69
C THR A 75 5.92 3.32 11.20
N ALA A 76 4.81 3.35 10.45
CA ALA A 76 4.82 3.71 9.03
C ALA A 76 5.25 5.18 8.83
N ILE A 77 4.74 6.10 9.67
CA ILE A 77 5.12 7.53 9.60
C ILE A 77 6.59 7.72 9.96
N ILE A 78 7.07 7.10 11.03
CA ILE A 78 8.49 7.15 11.44
C ILE A 78 9.37 6.58 10.33
N GLY A 79 8.99 5.43 9.74
CA GLY A 79 9.69 4.87 8.59
C GLY A 79 9.76 5.86 7.43
N LEU A 80 8.64 6.47 7.06
CA LEU A 80 8.59 7.48 5.99
C LEU A 80 9.51 8.67 6.30
N VAL A 81 9.52 9.18 7.53
CA VAL A 81 10.41 10.27 7.94
C VAL A 81 11.88 9.87 7.84
N LEU A 82 12.26 8.68 8.31
CA LEU A 82 13.63 8.17 8.20
C LEU A 82 14.08 8.05 6.75
N TYR A 83 13.20 7.56 5.87
CA TYR A 83 13.46 7.48 4.44
C TYR A 83 13.67 8.88 3.82
N LEU A 84 12.81 9.85 4.14
CA LEU A 84 12.93 11.22 3.64
C LEU A 84 14.19 11.91 4.15
N VAL A 85 14.58 11.71 5.41
CA VAL A 85 15.82 12.24 5.97
C VAL A 85 17.02 11.64 5.24
N ALA A 86 17.05 10.32 5.04
CA ALA A 86 18.12 9.66 4.29
C ALA A 86 18.22 10.20 2.85
N MET A 87 17.07 10.42 2.20
CA MET A 87 17.00 11.01 0.85
C MET A 87 17.50 12.46 0.83
N LEU A 88 17.14 13.28 1.81
CA LEU A 88 17.62 14.67 1.90
C LEU A 88 19.13 14.72 2.11
N VAL A 89 19.66 13.87 2.99
CA VAL A 89 21.10 13.79 3.26
C VAL A 89 21.88 13.32 2.03
N SER A 90 21.35 12.37 1.26
CA SER A 90 22.02 11.93 0.03
C SER A 90 22.01 13.01 -1.06
N LEU A 91 20.90 13.75 -1.20
CA LEU A 91 20.79 14.86 -2.13
C LEU A 91 21.73 16.02 -1.81
N THR A 92 21.83 16.44 -0.54
CA THR A 92 22.73 17.53 -0.13
C THR A 92 24.19 17.13 -0.31
N SER A 93 24.54 15.88 -0.03
CA SER A 93 25.91 15.37 -0.19
C SER A 93 26.34 15.28 -1.65
N PHE A 94 25.40 15.02 -2.56
CA PHE A 94 25.62 15.09 -4.00
C PHE A 94 25.77 16.54 -4.48
N ALA A 95 24.90 17.45 -4.03
CA ALA A 95 24.91 18.85 -4.44
C ALA A 95 26.16 19.62 -3.97
N LEU A 96 26.72 19.27 -2.81
CA LEU A 96 27.92 19.91 -2.25
C LEU A 96 29.25 19.32 -2.78
N GLY A 97 29.20 18.44 -3.79
CA GLY A 97 30.36 18.12 -4.63
C GLY A 97 31.52 17.36 -3.96
N GLY A 98 31.35 16.72 -2.79
CA GLY A 98 32.52 16.10 -2.14
C GLY A 98 32.34 15.22 -0.91
N LEU A 99 31.14 15.01 -0.37
CA LEU A 99 30.95 14.20 0.86
C LEU A 99 30.37 12.79 0.61
N GLY A 100 29.87 12.54 -0.60
CA GLY A 100 29.17 11.29 -0.98
C GLY A 100 30.03 10.02 -0.99
N SER A 101 31.35 10.13 -0.87
CA SER A 101 32.29 9.00 -0.84
C SER A 101 32.87 8.71 0.55
N SER A 102 32.50 9.48 1.58
CA SER A 102 32.97 9.20 2.93
C SER A 102 32.34 7.90 3.44
N THR A 103 33.17 6.94 3.86
CA THR A 103 32.73 5.66 4.43
C THR A 103 31.74 5.85 5.58
N ALA A 104 31.91 6.93 6.36
CA ALA A 104 30.99 7.34 7.41
C ALA A 104 29.57 7.64 6.90
N LEU A 105 29.43 8.34 5.77
CA LEU A 105 28.12 8.66 5.19
C LEU A 105 27.41 7.40 4.68
N ILE A 106 28.15 6.48 4.06
CA ILE A 106 27.60 5.20 3.60
C ILE A 106 27.07 4.39 4.80
N ILE A 107 27.84 4.31 5.88
CA ILE A 107 27.43 3.61 7.10
C ILE A 107 26.19 4.25 7.72
N MET A 108 26.13 5.59 7.78
CA MET A 108 24.99 6.31 8.31
C MET A 108 23.72 6.09 7.46
N LEU A 109 23.82 6.17 6.13
CA LEU A 109 22.70 5.90 5.23
C LEU A 109 22.22 4.44 5.33
N ALA A 110 23.15 3.49 5.43
CA ALA A 110 22.81 2.09 5.65
C ALA A 110 22.06 1.89 6.97
N ALA A 111 22.47 2.58 8.05
CA ALA A 111 21.75 2.54 9.32
C ALA A 111 20.32 3.08 9.19
N PHE A 112 20.11 4.22 8.51
CA PHE A 112 18.76 4.74 8.24
C PHE A 112 17.91 3.76 7.42
N MET A 113 18.51 3.11 6.42
CA MET A 113 17.81 2.12 5.60
C MET A 113 17.40 0.89 6.42
N ILE A 114 18.27 0.39 7.32
CA ILE A 114 17.94 -0.73 8.21
C ILE A 114 16.78 -0.35 9.14
N LEU A 115 16.84 0.83 9.76
CA LEU A 115 15.76 1.32 10.63
C LEU A 115 14.43 1.48 9.88
N TYR A 116 14.47 1.99 8.64
CA TYR A 116 13.31 2.06 7.77
C TYR A 116 12.71 0.67 7.49
N VAL A 117 13.54 -0.30 7.11
CA VAL A 117 13.08 -1.67 6.84
C VAL A 117 12.45 -2.30 8.09
N VAL A 118 13.06 -2.13 9.27
CA VAL A 118 12.49 -2.61 10.54
C VAL A 118 11.12 -1.98 10.80
N ALA A 119 10.99 -0.66 10.62
CA ALA A 119 9.73 0.05 10.84
C ALA A 119 8.61 -0.44 9.88
N ILE A 120 8.96 -0.71 8.62
CA ILE A 120 8.03 -1.28 7.63
C ILE A 120 7.64 -2.71 7.98
N ILE A 121 8.59 -3.56 8.38
CA ILE A 121 8.28 -4.94 8.78
C ILE A 121 7.29 -4.95 9.95
N ILE A 122 7.53 -4.12 10.98
CA ILE A 122 6.61 -4.00 12.11
C ILE A 122 5.22 -3.58 11.62
N PHE A 123 5.14 -2.56 10.77
CA PHE A 123 3.87 -2.07 10.23
C PHE A 123 3.12 -3.15 9.43
N VAL A 124 3.81 -3.91 8.58
CA VAL A 124 3.24 -5.00 7.77
C VAL A 124 2.67 -6.09 8.66
N VAL A 125 3.42 -6.52 9.69
CA VAL A 125 2.94 -7.53 10.66
C VAL A 125 1.65 -7.08 11.32
N PHE A 126 1.61 -5.84 11.83
CA PHE A 126 0.39 -5.30 12.45
C PHE A 126 -0.77 -5.15 11.45
N SER A 127 -0.49 -4.75 10.21
CA SER A 127 -1.50 -4.65 9.16
C SER A 127 -2.15 -6.00 8.85
N ILE A 128 -1.36 -7.08 8.85
CA ILE A 128 -1.87 -8.45 8.69
C ILE A 128 -2.70 -8.86 9.89
N VAL A 129 -2.24 -8.57 11.11
CA VAL A 129 -2.99 -8.87 12.33
C VAL A 129 -4.34 -8.13 12.36
N TRP A 130 -4.39 -6.88 11.91
CA TRP A 130 -5.65 -6.15 11.76
C TRP A 130 -6.58 -6.84 10.77
N GLN A 131 -6.09 -7.22 9.58
CA GLN A 131 -6.91 -7.89 8.59
C GLN A 131 -7.39 -9.27 9.07
N TRP A 132 -6.55 -10.00 9.80
CA TRP A 132 -6.94 -11.24 10.46
C TRP A 132 -8.13 -11.01 11.41
N LYS A 133 -8.03 -10.01 12.29
CA LYS A 133 -9.10 -9.68 13.24
C LYS A 133 -10.36 -9.18 12.57
N ILE A 134 -10.25 -8.47 11.45
CA ILE A 134 -11.41 -8.08 10.63
C ILE A 134 -12.09 -9.34 10.06
N CYS A 135 -11.34 -10.30 9.53
CA CYS A 135 -11.87 -11.57 9.04
C CYS A 135 -12.60 -12.34 10.15
N GLU A 136 -11.99 -12.53 11.32
CA GLU A 136 -12.62 -13.21 12.46
C GLU A 136 -13.93 -12.53 12.87
N ARG A 137 -13.96 -11.21 12.91
CA ARG A 137 -15.16 -10.43 13.23
C ARG A 137 -16.26 -10.50 12.18
N MET A 138 -15.91 -10.87 10.97
CA MET A 138 -16.82 -11.09 9.86
C MET A 138 -17.18 -12.57 9.69
N HIS A 139 -16.88 -13.41 10.70
CA HIS A 139 -17.09 -14.86 10.68
C HIS A 139 -16.39 -15.56 9.49
N ARG A 140 -15.24 -15.02 9.07
CA ARG A 140 -14.38 -15.59 8.02
C ARG A 140 -13.08 -16.11 8.62
N PRO A 141 -12.42 -17.07 7.98
CA PRO A 141 -11.14 -17.58 8.47
C PRO A 141 -10.06 -16.49 8.46
N GLY A 142 -9.40 -16.30 9.61
CA GLY A 142 -8.35 -15.29 9.78
C GLY A 142 -7.11 -15.51 8.92
N TRP A 143 -6.81 -16.77 8.57
CA TRP A 143 -5.64 -17.12 7.73
C TRP A 143 -5.68 -16.48 6.33
N TRP A 144 -6.84 -16.04 5.86
CA TRP A 144 -6.95 -15.25 4.63
C TRP A 144 -6.06 -13.99 4.66
N ALA A 145 -5.78 -13.42 5.83
CA ALA A 145 -4.89 -12.27 5.94
C ALA A 145 -3.40 -12.63 5.71
N ILE A 146 -2.97 -13.88 5.95
CA ILE A 146 -1.57 -14.29 5.73
C ILE A 146 -1.22 -14.23 4.24
N LEU A 147 -2.17 -14.56 3.37
CA LEU A 147 -1.97 -14.59 1.92
C LEU A 147 -1.53 -13.23 1.34
N LEU A 148 -1.71 -12.13 2.08
CA LEU A 148 -1.24 -10.80 1.72
C LEU A 148 0.29 -10.66 1.72
N ILE A 149 1.02 -11.55 2.42
CA ILE A 149 2.49 -11.53 2.47
C ILE A 149 3.10 -11.93 1.13
N ILE A 150 2.44 -12.80 0.37
CA ILE A 150 2.98 -13.35 -0.88
C ILE A 150 3.10 -12.20 -1.88
N PRO A 151 4.32 -11.82 -2.34
CA PRO A 151 4.49 -10.75 -3.31
C PRO A 151 3.71 -11.05 -4.60
N PHE A 152 3.20 -10.00 -5.26
CA PHE A 152 2.32 -10.07 -6.44
C PHE A 152 0.94 -10.69 -6.18
N PHE A 153 0.88 -11.89 -5.60
CA PHE A 153 -0.39 -12.54 -5.27
C PHE A 153 -1.17 -11.79 -4.20
N GLY A 154 -0.50 -11.30 -3.16
CA GLY A 154 -1.11 -10.58 -2.05
C GLY A 154 -1.87 -9.33 -2.48
N GLY A 155 -1.36 -8.61 -3.50
CA GLY A 155 -2.04 -7.46 -4.07
C GLY A 155 -3.37 -7.84 -4.74
N PHE A 156 -3.35 -8.89 -5.58
CA PHE A 156 -4.56 -9.43 -6.20
C PHE A 156 -5.53 -10.00 -5.16
N TRP A 157 -5.00 -10.81 -4.23
CA TRP A 157 -5.75 -11.44 -3.15
C TRP A 157 -6.44 -10.41 -2.25
N MET A 158 -5.82 -9.26 -1.99
CA MET A 158 -6.44 -8.18 -1.23
C MET A 158 -7.79 -7.78 -1.84
N TYR A 159 -7.87 -7.57 -3.16
CA TYR A 159 -9.14 -7.23 -3.82
C TYR A 159 -10.18 -8.34 -3.66
N VAL A 160 -9.77 -9.59 -3.87
CA VAL A 160 -10.66 -10.76 -3.72
C VAL A 160 -11.18 -10.86 -2.28
N MET A 161 -10.29 -10.77 -1.30
CA MET A 161 -10.62 -10.86 0.12
C MET A 161 -11.59 -9.76 0.55
N TRP A 162 -11.32 -8.50 0.20
CA TRP A 162 -12.24 -7.38 0.50
C TRP A 162 -13.58 -7.54 -0.21
N GLY A 163 -13.60 -8.05 -1.44
CA GLY A 163 -14.84 -8.40 -2.15
C GLY A 163 -15.65 -9.48 -1.43
N MET A 164 -15.00 -10.54 -0.96
CA MET A 164 -15.65 -11.61 -0.18
C MET A 164 -16.16 -11.12 1.18
N LEU A 165 -15.45 -10.21 1.85
CA LEU A 165 -15.90 -9.60 3.09
C LEU A 165 -17.11 -8.65 2.86
N ALA A 166 -17.06 -7.88 1.78
CA ALA A 166 -18.10 -6.91 1.41
C ALA A 166 -19.39 -7.59 0.95
N TRP A 167 -19.32 -8.57 0.03
CA TRP A 167 -20.50 -9.14 -0.62
C TRP A 167 -20.70 -10.64 -0.40
N GLY A 168 -19.75 -11.34 0.21
CA GLY A 168 -19.94 -12.74 0.55
C GLY A 168 -21.05 -12.93 1.57
N LYS A 169 -21.88 -13.96 1.36
CA LYS A 169 -22.91 -14.41 2.31
C LYS A 169 -22.24 -14.88 3.60
N ALA A 170 -22.63 -14.30 4.74
CA ALA A 170 -22.13 -14.68 6.05
C ALA A 170 -22.52 -16.13 6.36
#